data_AF-A0A6B2DVW2-F1
#
_entry.id   AF-A0A6B2DVW2-F1
#
_cell.length_a   1.000
_cell.length_b   1.000
_cell.length_c   1.000
_cell.angle_alpha   90.00
_cell.angle_beta   90.00
_cell.angle_gamma   90.00
#
_symmetry.space_group_name_H-M   'P 1'
#
loop_
_entity.id
_entity.type
_entity.pdbx_description
1 polymer ?
#
loop_
_entity_poly.entity_id
_entity_poly.type
_entity_poly.pdbx_seq_one_letter_code
_entity_poly.pdbx_strand_id
1 'polypeptide(L)' 'VPFTGVVSLLGLAEEPAAEHPAVSAGLVSTGTLVEALDEADVDAPLWCVTRGAVSVGRSDRLRSAGQAAL' A
#
# COMPACT_ATOMS: atom_id res chain seq x y z
N VAL A 1 15.35 5.72 -20.14
CA VAL A 1 14.76 6.84 -19.38
C VAL A 1 14.57 6.36 -17.95
N PRO A 2 14.95 7.13 -16.93
CA PRO A 2 14.64 6.75 -15.55
C PRO A 2 13.12 6.71 -15.36
N PHE A 3 12.64 5.92 -14.40
CA PHE A 3 11.23 5.93 -14.04
C PHE A 3 10.87 7.30 -13.44
N THR A 4 9.72 7.85 -13.81
CA THR A 4 9.20 9.11 -13.22
C THR A 4 8.44 8.84 -11.91
N GLY A 5 8.13 7.57 -11.64
CA GLY A 5 7.65 7.07 -10.36
C GLY A 5 6.80 5.80 -10.51
N VAL A 6 6.34 5.29 -9.37
CA VAL A 6 5.69 3.99 -9.22
C VAL A 6 4.34 4.19 -8.56
N VAL A 7 3.28 3.62 -9.15
CA VAL A 7 1.95 3.61 -8.55
C VAL A 7 1.65 2.20 -8.08
N SER A 8 1.51 2.01 -6.77
CA SER A 8 1.21 0.73 -6.15
C SER A 8 -0.27 0.62 -5.82
N LEU A 9 -0.89 -0.48 -6.26
CA LEU A 9 -2.26 -0.88 -5.89
C LEU A 9 -2.28 -1.96 -4.79
N LEU A 10 -1.11 -2.31 -4.24
CA LEU A 10 -0.99 -3.34 -3.20
C LEU A 10 -1.79 -2.98 -1.95
N GLY A 11 -2.01 -1.68 -1.70
CA GLY A 11 -2.82 -1.21 -0.59
C GLY A 11 -4.29 -1.63 -0.61
N LEU A 12 -4.77 -2.22 -1.72
CA LEU A 12 -6.13 -2.75 -1.83
C LEU A 12 -6.25 -4.21 -1.37
N ALA A 13 -5.13 -4.90 -1.12
CA ALA A 13 -5.12 -6.29 -0.67
C ALA A 13 -5.26 -6.38 0.86
N GLU A 14 -6.50 -6.51 1.35
CA GLU A 14 -6.82 -6.58 2.79
C GLU A 14 -6.84 -7.99 3.38
N GLU A 15 -6.73 -9.03 2.53
CA GLU A 15 -6.67 -10.41 3.01
C GLU A 15 -5.47 -10.60 3.97
N PRO A 16 -5.60 -11.43 5.02
CA PRO A 16 -4.51 -11.69 5.95
C PRO A 16 -3.25 -12.22 5.26
N ALA A 17 -2.07 -11.75 5.68
CA ALA A 17 -0.81 -12.32 5.21
C ALA A 17 -0.63 -13.74 5.75
N ALA A 18 -0.07 -14.64 4.91
CA ALA A 18 0.05 -16.06 5.24
C ALA A 18 0.88 -16.33 6.50
N GLU A 19 2.01 -15.62 6.66
CA GLU A 19 2.93 -15.78 7.79
C GLU A 19 2.58 -14.87 8.99
N HIS A 20 1.78 -13.83 8.72
CA HIS A 20 1.40 -12.82 9.71
C HIS A 20 -0.09 -12.50 9.62
N PRO A 21 -0.99 -13.36 10.13
CA PRO A 21 -2.45 -13.19 9.96
C PRO A 21 -3.03 -11.90 10.59
N ALA A 22 -2.27 -11.23 11.46
CA ALA A 22 -2.67 -9.97 12.09
C ALA A 22 -2.47 -8.74 11.18
N VAL A 23 -1.76 -8.88 10.05
CA VAL A 23 -1.53 -7.80 9.08
C VAL A 23 -2.05 -8.20 7.71
N SER A 24 -2.46 -7.21 6.92
CA SER A 24 -2.90 -7.42 5.54
C SER A 24 -1.73 -7.81 4.64
N ALA A 25 -1.97 -8.68 3.65
CA ALA A 25 -1.02 -9.03 2.61
C ALA A 25 -0.50 -7.78 1.88
N GLY A 26 -1.36 -6.78 1.64
CA GLY A 26 -0.97 -5.51 1.00
C GLY A 26 0.10 -4.73 1.76
N LEU A 27 0.03 -4.71 3.09
CA LEU A 27 1.04 -4.07 3.94
C LEU A 27 2.40 -4.79 3.82
N VAL A 28 2.38 -6.13 3.94
CA VAL A 28 3.59 -6.94 3.80
C VAL A 28 4.23 -6.75 2.41
N SER A 29 3.42 -6.85 1.35
CA SER A 29 3.90 -6.65 -0.02
C SER A 29 4.39 -5.23 -0.29
N THR A 30 3.87 -4.22 0.41
CA THR A 30 4.38 -2.84 0.26
C THR A 30 5.77 -2.68 0.88
N GLY A 31 6.05 -3.34 2.01
CA GLY A 31 7.41 -3.41 2.55
C GLY A 31 8.38 -4.08 1.56
N THR A 32 7.99 -5.24 1.01
CA THR A 32 8.78 -5.94 -0.02
C THR A 32 8.97 -5.10 -1.29
N LEU A 33 7.97 -4.31 -1.70
CA LEU A 33 8.09 -3.41 -2.84
C LEU A 33 9.15 -2.34 -2.59
N VAL A 34 9.17 -1.74 -1.40
CA VAL A 34 10.18 -0.72 -1.05
C VAL A 34 11.59 -1.32 -1.11
N GLU A 35 11.80 -2.49 -0.52
CA GLU A 35 13.08 -3.22 -0.59
C GLU A 35 13.47 -3.54 -2.04
N ALA A 36 12.52 -3.98 -2.86
CA ALA A 36 12.78 -4.32 -4.27
C ALA A 36 13.10 -3.11 -5.15
N LEU A 37 12.53 -1.93 -4.84
CA LEU A 37 12.84 -0.69 -5.56
C LEU A 37 14.26 -0.21 -5.25
N ASP A 38 14.70 -0.35 -3.99
CA ASP A 38 16.06 -0.06 -3.56
C ASP A 38 17.08 -0.99 -4.26
N GLU A 39 16.85 -2.30 -4.22
CA GLU A 39 17.69 -3.29 -4.92
C GLU A 39 17.76 -3.06 -6.44
N ALA A 40 16.69 -2.52 -7.03
CA ALA A 40 16.62 -2.22 -8.45
C ALA A 40 17.18 -0.83 -8.83
N ASP A 41 17.74 -0.06 -7.88
CA ASP A 41 18.23 1.31 -8.07
C ASP A 41 17.17 2.25 -8.69
N VAL A 42 15.91 2.06 -8.28
CA VAL A 42 14.78 2.89 -8.72
C VAL A 42 14.62 4.09 -7.79
N ASP A 43 15.35 5.16 -8.09
CA ASP A 43 15.21 6.45 -7.40
C ASP A 43 14.05 7.28 -7.99
N ALA A 44 12.82 6.85 -7.69
CA ALA A 44 11.61 7.55 -8.13
C ALA A 44 10.51 7.48 -7.05
N PRO A 45 9.57 8.45 -7.02
CA PRO A 45 8.53 8.46 -5.99
C PRO A 45 7.62 7.24 -6.08
N LEU A 46 7.25 6.69 -4.93
CA LEU A 46 6.24 5.65 -4.78
C LEU A 46 4.93 6.26 -4.26
N TRP A 47 3.83 6.05 -4.99
CA TRP A 47 2.48 6.40 -4.56
C TRP A 47 1.67 5.13 -4.27
N CYS A 48 1.31 4.95 -3.00
CA CYS A 48 0.43 3.86 -2.57
C CYS A 48 -1.03 4.29 -2.65
N VAL A 49 -1.83 3.54 -3.41
CA VAL A 49 -3.26 3.79 -3.58
C VAL A 49 -4.06 2.95 -2.58
N THR A 50 -4.97 3.61 -1.88
CA THR A 50 -5.94 3.00 -0.97
C THR A 50 -7.37 3.45 -1.32
N ARG A 51 -8.38 2.77 -0.77
CA ARG A 51 -9.80 3.09 -0.99
C ARG A 51 -10.58 2.95 0.30
N GLY A 52 -11.16 4.06 0.76
CA GLY A 52 -11.97 4.07 1.99
C GLY A 52 -11.15 3.77 3.25
N ALA A 53 -9.83 3.93 3.17
CA ALA A 53 -8.86 3.84 4.26
C ALA A 53 -9.08 4.93 5.31
N VAL A 54 -9.47 6.11 4.85
CA VAL A 54 -9.73 7.28 5.67
C VAL A 54 -11.11 7.84 5.32
N SER A 55 -11.70 8.56 6.27
CA SER A 55 -12.90 9.37 6.03
C SER A 55 -12.47 10.83 5.98
N VAL A 56 -12.82 11.54 4.90
CA VAL A 56 -12.51 12.97 4.75
C VAL A 56 -13.65 13.90 5.21
N GLY A 57 -14.74 13.34 5.74
CA GLY A 57 -15.87 14.12 6.24
C GLY A 57 -17.11 13.29 6.52
N ARG A 58 -18.16 13.95 7.03
CA ARG A 58 -19.40 13.28 7.51
C ARG A 58 -20.11 12.42 6.47
N SER A 59 -19.97 12.75 5.19
CA SER A 59 -20.62 12.02 4.09
C SER A 59 -19.74 10.92 3.49
N ASP A 60 -18.47 10.83 3.89
CA ASP A 60 -17.53 9.82 3.42
C ASP A 60 -17.44 8.68 4.44
N ARG A 61 -18.06 7.55 4.12
CA ARG A 61 -18.11 6.40 5.03
C ARG A 61 -16.79 5.63 4.97
N LEU A 62 -16.12 5.52 6.12
CA LEU A 62 -14.98 4.63 6.30
C LEU A 62 -15.35 3.19 5.95
N ARG A 63 -14.63 2.57 5.01
CA ARG A 63 -14.94 1.22 4.50
C ARG A 63 -13.84 0.20 4.75
N SER A 64 -12.59 0.64 4.83
CA SER A 64 -11.41 -0.22 4.83
C SER A 64 -10.35 0.34 5.76
N ALA A 65 -10.69 0.48 7.04
CA ALA A 65 -9.81 1.11 8.04
C ALA A 65 -8.42 0.44 8.13
N GLY A 66 -8.32 -0.86 7.81
CA GLY A 66 -7.05 -1.58 7.76
C GLY A 66 -6.07 -1.01 6.74
N GLN A 67 -6.55 -0.46 5.62
CA GLN A 67 -5.71 0.18 4.61
C GLN A 67 -5.05 1.48 5.10
N ALA A 68 -5.45 2.04 6.25
CA ALA A 68 -4.79 3.20 6.84
C ALA A 68 -3.47 2.86 7.55
N ALA A 69 -3.14 1.58 7.71
CA ALA A 69 -1.89 1.12 8.31
C ALA A 69 -0.71 1.05 7.32
N LEU A 70 -0.97 1.24 6.01
CA LEU A 70 0.06 1.51 5.01
C LEU A 70 0.81 2.81 5.31
#